data_AF-A0A4D7HAW9-F1
#
_entry.id   AF-A0A4D7HAW9-F1
#
_cell.length_a   1.000
_cell.length_b   1.000
_cell.length_c   1.000
_cell.angle_alpha   90.00
_cell.angle_beta   90.00
_cell.angle_gamma   90.00
#
_symmetry.space_group_name_H-M   'P 1'
#
loop_
_entity.id
_entity.type
_entity.pdbx_description
1 polymer ?
#
loop_
_entity_poly.entity_id
_entity_poly.type
_entity_poly.pdbx_seq_one_letter_code
_entity_poly.pdbx_strand_id
1 'polypeptide(L)'
;MLDTRGVLAILVSVAFLTGMVSYRRGREVEAFFLLGGGFALAAFWGLMGMALSRTGPTQVPGDIYLAMSGSAVVMSMYFFIEGRSTLRDR
;
A
#
# COMPACT_ATOMS: atom_id res chain seq x y z
N MET A 1 -4.34 9.56 -20.52
CA MET A 1 -2.90 9.24 -20.34
C MET A 1 -2.73 8.72 -18.92
N LEU A 2 -1.98 7.63 -18.73
CA LEU A 2 -1.70 7.06 -17.41
C LEU A 2 -0.59 7.88 -16.74
N ASP A 3 -0.94 8.69 -15.74
CA ASP A 3 0.02 9.39 -14.90
C ASP A 3 0.63 8.43 -13.85
N THR A 4 1.80 8.75 -13.30
CA THR A 4 2.53 7.93 -12.31
C THR A 4 1.64 7.54 -11.14
N ARG A 5 0.77 8.45 -10.67
CA ARG A 5 -0.23 8.15 -9.62
C ARG A 5 -1.25 7.12 -10.07
N GLY A 6 -1.66 7.13 -11.32
CA GLY A 6 -2.57 6.12 -11.89
C GLY A 6 -1.91 4.74 -11.93
N VAL A 7 -0.64 4.68 -12.36
CA VAL A 7 0.14 3.41 -12.36
C VAL A 7 0.26 2.84 -10.95
N LEU A 8 0.61 3.67 -9.97
CA LEU A 8 0.71 3.25 -8.57
C LEU A 8 -0.63 2.72 -8.04
N ALA A 9 -1.76 3.36 -8.35
CA ALA A 9 -3.08 2.88 -7.93
C ALA A 9 -3.39 1.47 -8.49
N ILE A 10 -3.00 1.21 -9.75
CA ILE A 10 -3.13 -0.12 -10.36
C ILE A 10 -2.23 -1.13 -9.64
N LEU A 11 -0.95 -0.80 -9.41
CA LEU A 11 0.00 -1.68 -8.73
C LEU A 11 -0.46 -2.02 -7.30
N VAL A 12 -0.97 -1.03 -6.56
CA VAL A 12 -1.57 -1.22 -5.23
C VAL A 12 -2.74 -2.20 -5.31
N SER A 13 -3.63 -2.00 -6.28
CA SER A 13 -4.81 -2.88 -6.46
C SER A 13 -4.40 -4.32 -6.79
N VAL A 14 -3.41 -4.49 -7.68
CA VAL A 14 -2.86 -5.79 -8.04
C VAL A 14 -2.20 -6.45 -6.82
N ALA A 15 -1.37 -5.73 -6.07
CA ALA A 15 -0.70 -6.25 -4.88
C ALA A 15 -1.70 -6.72 -3.80
N PHE A 16 -2.78 -5.96 -3.58
CA PHE A 16 -3.81 -6.37 -2.64
C PHE A 16 -4.59 -7.59 -3.13
N LEU A 17 -4.98 -7.62 -4.41
CA LEU A 17 -5.68 -8.76 -4.99
C LEU A 17 -4.84 -10.04 -4.91
N THR A 18 -3.57 -9.97 -5.32
CA THR A 18 -2.67 -11.13 -5.26
C THR A 18 -2.40 -11.55 -3.81
N GLY A 19 -2.19 -10.60 -2.90
CA GLY A 19 -2.02 -10.87 -1.48
C GLY A 19 -3.22 -11.62 -0.88
N MET A 20 -4.44 -11.16 -1.17
CA MET A 20 -5.67 -11.84 -0.71
C MET A 20 -5.83 -13.23 -1.32
N VAL A 21 -5.50 -13.41 -2.60
CA VAL A 21 -5.55 -14.72 -3.27
C VAL A 21 -4.52 -15.68 -2.65
N SER A 22 -3.30 -15.22 -2.39
CA SER A 22 -2.25 -16.03 -1.73
C SER A 22 -2.66 -16.41 -0.31
N TYR A 23 -3.27 -15.48 0.44
CA TYR A 23 -3.77 -15.76 1.78
C TYR A 23 -4.82 -16.88 1.76
N ARG A 24 -5.80 -16.80 0.85
CA ARG A 24 -6.82 -17.85 0.65
C ARG A 24 -6.25 -19.21 0.24
N ARG A 25 -5.04 -19.24 -0.34
CA ARG A 25 -4.34 -20.47 -0.74
C ARG A 25 -3.41 -21.02 0.34
N GLY A 26 -3.42 -20.48 1.56
CA GLY A 26 -2.54 -20.91 2.66
C GLY A 26 -1.08 -20.47 2.49
N ARG A 27 -0.80 -19.57 1.53
CA ARG A 27 0.54 -19.01 1.28
C ARG A 27 0.72 -17.72 2.09
N GLU A 28 0.61 -17.84 3.40
CA GLU A 28 0.55 -16.71 4.35
C GLU A 28 1.76 -15.78 4.27
N VAL A 29 2.98 -16.32 4.21
CA VAL A 29 4.21 -15.52 4.11
C VAL A 29 4.16 -14.61 2.88
N GLU A 30 3.85 -15.16 1.71
CA GLU A 30 3.75 -14.39 0.47
C GLU A 30 2.61 -13.37 0.55
N ALA A 31 1.48 -13.76 1.13
CA ALA A 31 0.35 -12.85 1.33
C ALA A 31 0.75 -11.63 2.17
N PHE A 32 1.43 -11.84 3.30
CA PHE A 32 1.87 -10.74 4.17
C PHE A 32 2.85 -9.81 3.48
N PHE A 33 3.83 -10.34 2.74
CA PHE A 33 4.75 -9.49 1.96
C PHE A 33 4.04 -8.71 0.84
N LEU A 34 3.06 -9.32 0.15
CA LEU A 34 2.27 -8.64 -0.88
C LEU A 34 1.38 -7.54 -0.30
N LEU A 35 0.69 -7.81 0.81
CA LEU A 35 -0.13 -6.83 1.51
C LEU A 35 0.73 -5.68 2.05
N GLY A 36 1.86 -5.99 2.68
CA GLY A 36 2.81 -4.99 3.17
C GLY A 36 3.37 -4.11 2.06
N GLY A 37 3.78 -4.72 0.94
CA GLY A 37 4.21 -4.00 -0.27
C GLY A 37 3.11 -3.13 -0.88
N GLY A 38 1.87 -3.63 -0.93
CA GLY A 38 0.71 -2.87 -1.39
C GLY A 38 0.45 -1.62 -0.54
N PHE A 39 0.52 -1.75 0.79
CA PHE A 39 0.42 -0.61 1.70
C PHE A 39 1.59 0.38 1.57
N ALA A 40 2.81 -0.09 1.34
CA ALA A 40 3.95 0.80 1.09
C ALA A 40 3.74 1.64 -0.18
N LEU A 41 3.25 1.02 -1.26
CA LEU A 41 2.91 1.71 -2.51
C LEU A 41 1.74 2.69 -2.31
N ALA A 42 0.75 2.33 -1.49
CA ALA A 42 -0.37 3.20 -1.15
C ALA A 42 0.09 4.43 -0.35
N ALA A 43 1.03 4.27 0.58
CA ALA A 43 1.64 5.38 1.30
C ALA A 43 2.37 6.32 0.34
N PHE A 44 3.16 5.78 -0.60
CA PHE A 44 3.85 6.57 -1.61
C PHE A 44 2.87 7.33 -2.52
N TRP A 45 1.79 6.66 -2.96
CA TRP A 45 0.72 7.28 -3.73
C TRP A 45 0.05 8.44 -2.99
N GLY A 46 -0.21 8.28 -1.69
CA GLY A 46 -0.79 9.32 -0.85
C GLY A 46 0.14 10.52 -0.68
N LEU A 47 1.44 10.29 -0.41
CA LEU A 47 2.43 11.37 -0.33
C LEU A 47 2.54 12.17 -1.65
N MET A 48 2.50 11.49 -2.80
CA MET A 48 2.43 12.17 -4.10
C MET A 48 1.15 13.00 -4.24
N GLY A 49 0.01 12.48 -3.77
CA GLY A 49 -1.26 13.22 -3.76
C GLY A 49 -1.21 14.48 -2.90
N MET A 50 -0.55 14.40 -1.73
CA MET A 50 -0.32 15.55 -0.87
C MET A 50 0.55 16.61 -1.55
N ALA A 51 1.65 16.20 -2.20
CA ALA A 51 2.49 17.12 -2.96
C ALA A 51 1.69 17.84 -4.06
N LEU A 52 0.83 17.10 -4.78
CA LEU A 52 -0.02 17.66 -5.83
C LEU A 52 -1.07 18.63 -5.29
N SER A 53 -1.64 18.36 -4.11
CA SER A 53 -2.62 19.26 -3.47
C SER A 53 -2.06 20.62 -3.09
N ARG A 54 -0.73 20.76 -3.02
CA ARG A 54 -0.06 22.05 -2.78
C ARG A 54 0.09 22.89 -4.05
N THR A 55 -0.02 22.28 -5.23
CA THR A 55 0.22 22.95 -6.53
C THR A 55 -1.06 23.32 -7.27
N GLY A 56 -2.23 22.92 -6.77
CA GLY A 56 -3.52 23.25 -7.38
C GLY A 56 -4.69 22.54 -6.71
N PRO A 57 -5.93 22.85 -7.13
CA PRO A 57 -7.11 22.19 -6.61
C PRO A 57 -7.09 20.68 -6.91
N THR A 58 -7.16 19.87 -5.86
CA THR A 58 -7.26 18.41 -5.94
C THR A 58 -8.62 17.95 -5.43
N GLN A 59 -9.08 16.79 -5.92
CA GLN A 59 -10.34 16.18 -5.47
C GLN A 59 -10.32 15.76 -3.99
N VAL A 60 -9.13 15.58 -3.42
CA VAL A 60 -8.93 15.18 -2.02
C VAL A 60 -8.00 16.22 -1.36
N PRO A 61 -8.35 16.74 -0.17
CA PRO A 61 -7.48 17.64 0.59
C PRO A 61 -6.15 17.00 0.99
N GLY A 62 -5.08 17.81 1.08
CA GLY A 62 -3.73 17.37 1.45
C GLY A 62 -3.65 16.65 2.79
N ASP A 63 -4.43 17.09 3.79
CA ASP A 63 -4.42 16.48 5.13
C ASP A 63 -4.99 15.06 5.13
N ILE A 64 -5.96 14.78 4.24
CA ILE A 64 -6.50 13.43 4.06
C ILE A 64 -5.44 12.52 3.44
N TYR A 65 -4.71 13.01 2.42
CA TYR A 65 -3.58 12.26 1.86
C TYR A 65 -2.51 11.94 2.90
N LEU A 66 -2.18 12.89 3.77
CA LEU A 66 -1.19 12.68 4.83
C LEU A 66 -1.67 11.63 5.84
N ALA A 67 -2.92 11.75 6.32
CA ALA A 67 -3.51 10.79 7.25
C ALA A 67 -3.54 9.36 6.66
N MET A 68 -4.03 9.22 5.43
CA MET A 68 -4.06 7.93 4.72
C MET A 68 -2.66 7.34 4.53
N SER A 69 -1.68 8.19 4.19
CA SER A 69 -0.29 7.74 4.02
C SER A 69 0.29 7.25 5.34
N GLY A 70 0.03 7.95 6.45
CA GLY A 70 0.45 7.52 7.78
C GLY A 70 -0.12 6.15 8.16
N SER A 71 -1.43 5.96 7.98
CA SER A 71 -2.07 4.65 8.22
C SER A 71 -1.49 3.56 7.32
N ALA A 72 -1.23 3.86 6.05
CA ALA A 72 -0.64 2.91 5.11
C ALA A 72 0.80 2.52 5.50
N VAL A 73 1.61 3.44 6.02
CA VAL A 73 2.95 3.11 6.56
C VAL A 73 2.84 2.13 7.73
N VAL A 74 1.93 2.39 8.69
CA VAL A 74 1.73 1.51 9.85
C VAL A 74 1.30 0.10 9.40
N MET A 75 0.35 0.01 8.47
CA MET A 75 -0.11 -1.26 7.94
C MET A 75 0.98 -2.00 7.17
N SER A 76 1.79 -1.29 6.40
CA SER A 76 2.96 -1.85 5.72
C SER A 76 3.91 -2.50 6.73
N MET A 77 4.29 -1.76 7.78
CA MET A 77 5.16 -2.28 8.83
C MET A 77 4.58 -3.51 9.53
N TYR A 78 3.29 -3.46 9.87
CA TYR A 78 2.58 -4.59 10.49
C TYR A 78 2.70 -5.86 9.64
N PHE A 79 2.34 -5.79 8.36
CA PHE A 79 2.39 -6.96 7.48
C PHE A 79 3.81 -7.45 7.18
N PHE A 80 4.81 -6.56 7.12
CA PHE A 80 6.21 -7.00 7.02
C PHE A 80 6.72 -7.67 8.31
N ILE A 81 6.21 -7.29 9.48
CA ILE A 81 6.52 -7.97 10.74
C ILE A 81 5.88 -9.36 10.73
N GLU A 82 4.58 -9.47 10.39
CA GLU A 82 3.88 -10.75 10.30
C GLU A 82 4.46 -11.70 9.26
N GLY A 83 4.88 -11.17 8.10
CA GLY A 83 5.56 -11.96 7.07
C GLY A 83 6.89 -12.54 7.58
N ARG A 84 7.64 -11.77 8.37
CA ARG A 84 8.92 -12.21 8.95
C ARG A 84 8.75 -13.18 10.11
N SER A 85 7.76 -12.99 11.00
CA SER A 85 7.46 -13.95 12.07
C SER A 85 7.03 -15.28 11.48
N THR A 86 6.06 -15.27 10.56
CA THR A 86 5.54 -16.48 9.91
C THR A 86 6.62 -17.23 9.13
N LEU A 87 7.58 -16.53 8.53
CA LEU A 87 8.71 -17.17 7.84
C LEU A 87 9.69 -17.82 8.82
N ARG A 88 9.87 -17.24 10.02
CA ARG A 88 10.77 -17.75 11.06
C ARG A 88 10.22 -18.99 11.76
N ASP A 89 8.89 -19.12 11.83
CA ASP A 89 8.21 -20.23 12.49
C ASP A 89 8.04 -21.48 11.60
N ARG A 90 8.52 -21.44 10.35
CA ARG A 90 8.53 -22.54 9.38
C ARG A 90 9.90 -23.19 9.28
#